data_AF-A0A496UAB7-F1
#
_entry.id   AF-A0A496UAB7-F1
#
_cell.length_a   1.000
_cell.length_b   1.000
_cell.length_c   1.000
_cell.angle_alpha   90.00
_cell.angle_beta   90.00
_cell.angle_gamma   90.00
#
_symmetry.space_group_name_H-M   'P 1'
#
loop_
_entity.id
_entity.type
_entity.pdbx_description
1 polymer ?
#
loop_
_entity_poly.entity_id
_entity_poly.type
_entity_poly.pdbx_seq_one_letter_code
_entity_poly.pdbx_strand_id
1 'polypeptide(L)'
;MEALKSIIGRNDLRPLLSETDRIAAGLKKIIDSEAADYGVNVRAVRITDVGTPHSLIEELAVIARAERAAKAKIIQAEAEKTVAKSLKEAAELFAQQPDAMQLRQIQALLDISKEESSMVIIYPMDSLTGKQIASATAGNQTHMVNNGSAAQFSLDE
;
A
#
# COMPACT_ATOMS: atom_id res chain seq x y z
N MET A 1 3.41 43.50 -18.94
CA MET A 1 4.27 42.45 -18.32
C MET A 1 4.04 42.30 -16.82
N GLU A 2 3.55 43.32 -16.12
CA GLU A 2 3.33 43.32 -14.66
C GLU A 2 2.20 42.37 -14.20
N ALA A 3 1.17 42.17 -15.04
CA ALA A 3 0.07 41.23 -14.78
C ALA A 3 0.52 39.76 -14.65
N LEU A 4 1.44 39.30 -15.51
CA LEU A 4 1.97 37.93 -15.47
C LEU A 4 2.79 37.68 -14.20
N LYS A 5 3.66 38.64 -13.84
CA LYS A 5 4.49 38.57 -12.63
C LYS A 5 3.64 38.60 -11.35
N SER A 6 2.60 39.43 -11.30
CA SER A 6 1.67 39.54 -10.16
C SER A 6 0.86 38.26 -9.91
N ILE A 7 0.42 37.59 -10.98
CA ILE A 7 -0.36 36.33 -10.88
C ILE A 7 0.52 35.15 -10.47
N ILE A 8 1.74 35.04 -11.03
CA ILE A 8 2.68 33.97 -10.66
C ILE A 8 3.12 34.10 -9.19
N GLY A 9 3.26 35.33 -8.67
CA GLY A 9 3.58 35.55 -7.26
C GLY A 9 2.43 35.32 -6.28
N ARG A 10 1.16 35.29 -6.74
CA ARG A 10 -0.02 35.05 -5.90
C ARG A 10 -0.47 33.60 -5.84
N ASN A 11 -0.05 32.77 -6.79
CA ASN A 11 -0.47 31.38 -6.88
C ASN A 11 0.71 30.48 -6.50
N ASP A 12 0.47 29.51 -5.60
CA ASP A 12 1.47 28.48 -5.33
C ASP A 12 1.85 27.76 -6.64
N LEU A 13 3.10 27.31 -6.77
CA LEU A 13 3.58 26.64 -7.98
C LEU A 13 2.82 25.33 -8.28
N ARG A 14 2.26 24.70 -7.24
CA ARG A 14 1.47 23.46 -7.33
C ARG A 14 0.24 23.58 -8.25
N PRO A 15 -0.66 24.56 -8.07
CA PRO A 15 -1.77 24.79 -8.99
C PRO A 15 -1.34 25.22 -10.39
N LEU A 16 -0.17 25.87 -10.57
CA LEU A 16 0.39 26.13 -11.90
C LEU A 16 0.71 24.85 -12.69
N LEU A 17 1.14 23.80 -11.97
CA LEU A 17 1.43 22.48 -12.53
C LEU A 17 0.20 21.56 -12.64
N SER A 18 -0.81 21.75 -11.79
CA SER A 18 -1.99 20.84 -11.72
C SER A 18 -3.23 21.40 -12.43
N GLU A 19 -3.37 22.71 -12.58
CA GLU A 19 -4.56 23.39 -13.09
C GLU A 19 -4.21 24.44 -14.16
N THR A 20 -3.44 24.05 -15.19
CA THR A 20 -2.97 24.96 -16.26
C THR A 20 -4.13 25.67 -16.96
N ASP A 21 -5.25 24.99 -17.19
CA ASP A 21 -6.43 25.55 -17.87
C ASP A 21 -7.11 26.68 -17.08
N ARG A 22 -7.19 26.52 -15.75
CA ARG A 22 -7.80 27.53 -14.86
C ARG A 22 -7.00 28.82 -14.87
N ILE A 23 -5.67 28.70 -14.86
CA ILE A 23 -4.78 29.85 -14.84
C ILE A 23 -4.72 30.52 -16.22
N ALA A 24 -4.73 29.74 -17.30
CA ALA A 24 -4.86 30.27 -18.66
C ALA A 24 -6.15 31.07 -18.85
N ALA A 25 -7.28 30.60 -18.29
CA ALA A 25 -8.55 31.32 -18.32
C ALA A 25 -8.51 32.64 -17.52
N GLY A 26 -7.91 32.60 -16.31
CA GLY A 26 -7.71 33.80 -15.49
C GLY A 26 -6.83 34.84 -16.18
N LEU A 27 -5.73 34.39 -16.80
CA LEU A 27 -4.82 35.25 -17.55
C LEU A 27 -5.49 35.83 -18.81
N LYS A 28 -6.26 35.03 -19.55
CA LYS A 28 -7.06 35.51 -20.68
C LYS A 28 -7.91 36.68 -20.25
N LYS A 29 -8.68 36.56 -19.16
CA LYS A 29 -9.62 37.61 -18.72
C LYS A 29 -8.93 38.96 -18.46
N ILE A 30 -7.74 38.93 -17.86
CA ILE A 30 -6.99 40.14 -17.51
C ILE A 30 -6.37 40.77 -18.77
N ILE A 31 -5.79 39.95 -19.65
CA ILE A 31 -5.24 40.47 -20.91
C ILE A 31 -6.36 40.98 -21.82
N ASP A 32 -7.52 40.33 -21.85
CA ASP A 32 -8.69 40.78 -22.62
C ASP A 32 -9.20 42.16 -22.15
N SER A 33 -9.17 42.43 -20.83
CA SER A 33 -9.53 43.74 -20.30
C SER A 33 -8.53 44.85 -20.68
N GLU A 34 -7.23 44.56 -20.69
CA GLU A 34 -6.21 45.55 -21.11
C GLU A 34 -6.16 45.69 -22.64
N ALA A 35 -6.44 44.63 -23.39
CA ALA A 35 -6.39 44.63 -24.85
C ALA A 35 -7.63 45.29 -25.50
N ALA A 36 -8.75 45.35 -24.78
CA ALA A 36 -9.97 46.05 -25.20
C ALA A 36 -9.71 47.55 -25.45
N ASP A 37 -8.85 48.19 -24.65
CA ASP A 37 -8.47 49.60 -24.82
C ASP A 37 -7.69 49.86 -26.13
N TYR A 38 -7.07 48.81 -26.69
CA TYR A 38 -6.34 48.86 -27.96
C TYR A 38 -7.14 48.28 -29.14
N GLY A 39 -8.39 47.84 -28.92
CA GLY A 39 -9.25 47.27 -29.96
C GLY A 39 -8.83 45.88 -30.46
N VAL A 40 -8.03 45.14 -29.68
CA VAL A 40 -7.53 43.80 -30.05
C VAL A 40 -8.27 42.72 -29.26
N ASN A 41 -8.79 41.71 -29.95
CA ASN A 41 -9.46 40.56 -29.32
C ASN A 41 -8.50 39.38 -29.13
N VAL A 42 -8.37 38.89 -27.89
CA VAL A 42 -7.47 37.78 -27.54
C VAL A 42 -8.21 36.44 -27.63
N ARG A 43 -7.88 35.63 -28.64
CA ARG A 43 -8.53 34.34 -28.90
C ARG A 43 -8.18 33.25 -27.88
N ALA A 44 -6.91 33.11 -27.52
CA ALA A 44 -6.44 32.13 -26.54
C ALA A 44 -5.08 32.51 -25.96
N VAL A 45 -4.83 32.13 -24.70
CA VAL A 45 -3.53 32.25 -24.04
C VAL A 45 -3.05 30.86 -23.67
N ARG A 46 -1.83 30.51 -24.07
CA ARG A 46 -1.19 29.23 -23.74
C ARG A 46 0.06 29.50 -22.90
N ILE A 47 0.21 28.73 -21.82
CA ILE A 47 1.43 28.69 -21.02
C ILE A 47 2.33 27.63 -21.65
N THR A 48 3.53 28.01 -22.08
CA THR A 48 4.44 27.11 -22.81
C THR A 48 5.43 26.43 -21.88
N ASP A 49 6.35 27.19 -21.30
CA ASP A 49 7.40 26.65 -20.43
C ASP A 49 7.60 27.56 -19.22
N VAL A 50 7.63 26.95 -18.04
CA VAL A 50 7.92 27.62 -16.77
C VAL A 50 9.27 27.07 -16.32
N GLY A 51 10.33 27.86 -16.55
CA GLY A 51 11.70 27.50 -16.17
C GLY A 51 11.85 27.34 -14.67
N THR A 52 11.52 26.15 -14.17
CA THR A 52 11.56 25.79 -12.75
C THR A 52 12.90 25.12 -12.47
N PRO A 53 13.66 25.53 -11.45
CA PRO A 53 14.92 24.89 -11.11
C PRO A 53 14.70 23.42 -10.70
N HIS A 54 15.60 22.54 -11.12
CA HIS A 54 15.49 21.08 -10.88
C HIS A 54 15.38 20.73 -9.39
N SER A 55 16.08 21.45 -8.51
CA SER A 55 16.03 21.26 -7.06
C SER A 55 14.62 21.39 -6.48
N LEU A 56 13.83 22.35 -6.98
CA LEU A 56 12.46 22.58 -6.50
C LEU A 56 11.50 21.45 -6.95
N ILE A 57 11.72 20.89 -8.14
CA ILE A 57 10.92 19.76 -8.65
C ILE A 57 11.14 18.53 -7.76
N GLU A 58 12.38 18.28 -7.35
CA GLU A 58 12.73 17.20 -6.42
C GLU A 58 12.07 17.38 -5.06
N GLU A 59 12.16 18.58 -4.47
CA GLU A 59 11.50 18.91 -3.20
C GLU A 59 9.99 18.72 -3.27
N LEU A 60 9.37 19.22 -4.35
CA LEU A 60 7.93 19.07 -4.57
C LEU A 60 7.53 17.60 -4.74
N ALA A 61 8.34 16.81 -5.44
CA ALA A 61 8.11 15.38 -5.58
C ALA A 61 8.19 14.65 -4.22
N VAL A 62 9.11 15.05 -3.34
CA VAL A 62 9.20 14.52 -1.97
C VAL A 62 7.94 14.85 -1.18
N ILE A 63 7.49 16.11 -1.20
CA ILE A 63 6.26 16.54 -0.51
C ILE A 63 5.04 15.78 -1.06
N ALA A 64 4.93 15.65 -2.39
CA ALA A 64 3.82 14.94 -3.02
C ALA A 64 3.79 13.45 -2.65
N ARG A 65 4.95 12.79 -2.55
CA ARG A 65 5.04 11.40 -2.06
C ARG A 65 4.60 11.29 -0.61
N ALA A 66 5.03 12.22 0.25
CA ALA A 66 4.65 12.23 1.66
C ALA A 66 3.13 12.39 1.84
N GLU A 67 2.50 13.33 1.11
CA GLU A 67 1.05 13.51 1.13
C GLU A 67 0.29 12.28 0.63
N ARG A 68 0.75 11.65 -0.46
CA ARG A 68 0.15 10.40 -0.97
C ARG A 68 0.26 9.26 0.03
N ALA A 69 1.44 9.10 0.64
CA ALA A 69 1.67 8.08 1.67
C ALA A 69 0.78 8.32 2.90
N ALA A 70 0.64 9.57 3.34
CA ALA A 70 -0.25 9.92 4.46
C ALA A 70 -1.71 9.59 4.14
N LYS A 71 -2.20 9.98 2.94
CA LYS A 71 -3.55 9.64 2.48
C LYS A 71 -3.78 8.14 2.39
N ALA A 72 -2.81 7.39 1.86
CA ALA A 72 -2.89 5.93 1.79
C ALA A 72 -3.03 5.30 3.18
N LYS A 73 -2.27 5.78 4.18
CA LYS A 73 -2.39 5.30 5.57
C LYS A 73 -3.77 5.60 6.18
N ILE A 74 -4.35 6.76 5.90
CA ILE A 74 -5.70 7.10 6.38
C ILE A 74 -6.73 6.14 5.79
N ILE A 75 -6.68 5.91 4.47
CA ILE A 75 -7.58 4.99 3.77
C ILE A 75 -7.42 3.57 4.33
N GLN A 76 -6.18 3.13 4.55
CA GLN A 76 -5.90 1.82 5.13
C GLN A 76 -6.49 1.70 6.54
N ALA A 77 -6.29 2.69 7.41
CA ALA A 77 -6.85 2.68 8.76
C ALA A 77 -8.39 2.66 8.76
N GLU A 78 -9.02 3.38 7.82
CA GLU A 78 -10.48 3.37 7.65
C GLU A 78 -11.01 2.04 7.11
N ALA A 79 -10.28 1.43 6.17
CA ALA A 79 -10.58 0.09 5.68
C ALA A 79 -10.45 -0.95 6.80
N GLU A 80 -9.38 -0.90 7.59
CA GLU A 80 -9.17 -1.77 8.75
C GLU A 80 -10.30 -1.64 9.78
N LYS A 81 -10.74 -0.40 10.08
CA LYS A 81 -11.89 -0.16 10.95
C LYS A 81 -13.18 -0.79 10.41
N THR A 82 -13.41 -0.67 9.11
CA THR A 82 -14.59 -1.23 8.44
C THR A 82 -14.56 -2.76 8.50
N VAL A 83 -13.42 -3.37 8.19
CA VAL A 83 -13.20 -4.83 8.28
C VAL A 83 -13.42 -5.32 9.71
N ALA A 84 -12.84 -4.64 10.71
CA ALA A 84 -13.00 -5.01 12.12
C ALA A 84 -14.47 -4.96 12.56
N LYS A 85 -15.24 -3.98 12.09
CA LYS A 85 -16.67 -3.89 12.39
C LYS A 85 -17.44 -5.09 11.81
N SER A 86 -17.22 -5.40 10.53
CA SER A 86 -17.87 -6.55 9.88
C SER A 86 -17.47 -7.88 10.54
N LEU A 87 -16.22 -8.01 10.97
CA LEU A 87 -15.76 -9.19 11.71
C LEU A 87 -16.42 -9.33 13.09
N LYS A 88 -16.63 -8.22 13.81
CA LYS A 88 -17.35 -8.21 15.08
C LYS A 88 -18.80 -8.66 14.89
N GLU A 89 -19.50 -8.09 13.90
CA GLU A 89 -20.88 -8.48 13.56
C GLU A 89 -20.95 -9.97 13.19
N ALA A 90 -20.02 -10.48 12.38
CA ALA A 90 -19.95 -11.91 12.06
C ALA A 90 -19.68 -12.77 13.31
N ALA A 91 -18.78 -12.35 14.20
CA ALA A 91 -18.49 -13.07 15.44
C ALA A 91 -19.71 -13.11 16.38
N GLU A 92 -20.49 -12.03 16.47
CA GLU A 92 -21.73 -11.99 17.24
C GLU A 92 -22.79 -12.94 16.66
N LEU A 93 -22.90 -13.04 15.33
CA LEU A 93 -23.78 -14.01 14.67
C LEU A 93 -23.35 -15.46 14.95
N PHE A 94 -22.05 -15.75 14.93
CA PHE A 94 -21.56 -17.08 15.27
C PHE A 94 -21.72 -17.42 16.76
N ALA A 95 -21.62 -16.44 17.66
CA ALA A 95 -21.84 -16.66 19.09
C ALA A 95 -23.29 -17.06 19.41
N GLN A 96 -24.26 -16.62 18.60
CA GLN A 96 -25.67 -17.00 18.75
C GLN A 96 -25.93 -18.47 18.38
N GLN A 97 -25.12 -19.06 17.49
CA GLN A 97 -25.30 -20.44 17.04
C GLN A 97 -23.99 -21.25 17.22
N PRO A 98 -23.88 -22.04 18.31
CA PRO A 98 -22.66 -22.82 18.61
C PRO A 98 -22.20 -23.73 17.47
N ASP A 99 -23.13 -24.33 16.72
CA ASP A 99 -22.85 -25.22 15.60
C ASP A 99 -22.11 -24.51 14.44
N ALA A 100 -22.28 -23.19 14.29
CA ALA A 100 -21.63 -22.42 13.24
C ALA A 100 -20.10 -22.28 13.45
N MET A 101 -19.64 -22.30 14.71
CA MET A 101 -18.21 -22.30 15.01
C MET A 101 -17.52 -23.60 14.61
N GLN A 102 -18.18 -24.74 14.84
CA GLN A 102 -17.66 -26.04 14.41
C GLN A 102 -17.57 -26.14 12.88
N LEU A 103 -18.58 -25.63 12.15
CA LEU A 103 -18.53 -25.57 10.70
C LEU A 103 -17.39 -24.68 10.20
N ARG A 104 -17.15 -23.52 10.82
CA ARG A 104 -16.02 -22.65 10.48
C ARG A 104 -14.66 -23.32 10.74
N GLN A 105 -14.55 -24.11 11.81
CA GLN A 105 -13.34 -24.92 12.06
C GLN A 105 -13.12 -25.94 10.94
N ILE A 106 -14.16 -26.65 10.50
CA ILE A 106 -14.07 -27.59 9.38
C ILE A 106 -13.71 -26.86 8.07
N GLN A 107 -14.31 -25.69 7.81
CA GLN A 107 -14.02 -24.87 6.63
C GLN A 107 -12.56 -24.39 6.61
N ALA A 108 -12.04 -23.91 7.74
CA ALA A 108 -10.64 -23.48 7.87
C ALA A 108 -9.68 -24.66 7.63
N LEU A 109 -10.03 -25.86 8.10
CA LEU A 109 -9.25 -27.07 7.83
C LEU A 109 -9.31 -27.47 6.35
N LEU A 110 -10.48 -27.31 5.70
CA LEU A 110 -10.62 -27.56 4.27
C LEU A 110 -9.78 -26.58 3.44
N ASP A 111 -9.76 -25.31 3.81
CA ASP A 111 -8.96 -24.27 3.15
C ASP A 111 -7.46 -24.57 3.31
N ILE A 112 -7.01 -24.91 4.52
CA ILE A 112 -5.62 -25.34 4.79
C ILE A 112 -5.27 -26.61 3.99
N SER A 113 -6.17 -27.60 3.96
CA SER A 113 -5.97 -28.84 3.19
C SER A 113 -5.95 -28.61 1.67
N LYS A 114 -6.44 -27.48 1.19
CA LYS A 114 -6.50 -27.14 -0.23
C LYS A 114 -5.27 -26.34 -0.68
N GLU A 115 -4.67 -25.60 0.24
CA GLU A 115 -3.48 -24.77 0.00
C GLU A 115 -2.17 -25.56 0.22
N GLU A 116 -2.16 -26.49 1.17
CA GLU A 116 -1.05 -27.42 1.45
C GLU A 116 -1.46 -28.83 1.02
N SER A 117 -0.76 -29.43 0.04
CA SER A 117 -0.95 -30.85 -0.33
C SER A 117 -0.50 -31.85 0.76
N SER A 118 -0.58 -31.48 2.04
CA SER A 118 -0.26 -32.32 3.19
C SER A 118 -1.55 -32.87 3.79
N MET A 119 -1.70 -34.18 3.69
CA MET A 119 -2.75 -34.97 4.32
C MET A 119 -2.71 -34.77 5.84
N VAL A 120 -3.60 -33.94 6.38
CA VAL A 120 -3.77 -33.76 7.83
C VAL A 120 -4.60 -34.93 8.38
N ILE A 121 -3.94 -35.84 9.10
CA ILE A 121 -4.60 -36.96 9.81
C ILE A 121 -5.13 -36.45 11.15
N ILE A 122 -6.45 -36.41 11.30
CA ILE A 122 -7.13 -36.08 12.55
C ILE A 122 -7.24 -37.35 13.40
N TYR A 123 -6.57 -37.40 14.56
CA TYR A 123 -6.74 -38.47 15.55
C TYR A 123 -7.40 -37.90 16.82
N PRO A 124 -8.51 -38.47 17.31
CA PRO A 124 -9.08 -38.06 18.58
C PRO A 124 -8.10 -38.40 19.70
N MET A 125 -7.75 -37.40 20.51
CA MET A 125 -6.88 -37.54 21.68
C MET A 125 -7.64 -38.26 22.81
N ASP A 126 -7.99 -39.53 22.61
CA ASP A 126 -8.43 -40.42 23.69
C ASP A 126 -8.10 -41.90 23.42
N SER A 127 -6.92 -42.16 22.85
CA SER A 127 -6.39 -43.51 22.83
C SER A 127 -4.87 -43.47 22.95
N LEU A 128 -4.37 -44.27 23.90
CA LEU A 128 -2.97 -44.48 24.29
C LEU A 128 -2.02 -44.85 23.12
N THR A 129 -2.55 -45.00 21.91
CA THR A 129 -1.84 -45.39 20.69
C THR A 129 -1.15 -44.20 20.00
N GLY A 130 -1.62 -42.95 20.23
CA GLY A 130 -1.07 -41.75 19.59
C GLY A 130 0.36 -41.39 19.98
N LYS A 131 0.79 -41.73 21.21
CA LYS A 131 2.16 -41.47 21.67
C LYS A 131 3.22 -42.31 20.93
N GLN A 132 2.87 -43.51 20.49
CA GLN A 132 3.81 -44.43 19.83
C GLN A 132 4.05 -44.07 18.36
N ILE A 133 3.05 -43.53 17.66
CA ILE A 133 3.17 -43.11 16.26
C ILE A 133 3.88 -41.74 16.16
N ALA A 134 3.64 -40.84 17.12
CA ALA A 134 4.38 -39.58 17.24
C ALA A 134 5.89 -39.81 17.48
N SER A 135 6.25 -40.75 18.35
CA SER A 135 7.67 -41.09 18.59
C SER A 135 8.33 -41.80 17.40
N ALA A 136 7.58 -42.61 16.64
CA ALA A 136 8.12 -43.29 15.46
C ALA A 136 8.41 -42.33 14.29
N THR A 137 7.66 -41.24 14.17
CA THR A 137 7.84 -40.25 13.09
C THR A 137 8.90 -39.20 13.44
N ALA A 138 9.06 -38.86 14.73
CA ALA A 138 10.07 -37.89 15.17
C ALA A 138 11.51 -38.44 15.21
N GLY A 139 11.71 -39.77 15.21
CA GLY A 139 13.03 -40.39 15.34
C GLY A 139 13.88 -40.45 14.06
N ASN A 140 13.34 -40.12 12.88
CA ASN A 140 14.00 -40.43 11.61
C ASN A 140 14.61 -39.22 10.86
N GLN A 141 14.70 -38.04 11.49
CA GLN A 141 15.24 -36.82 10.85
C GLN A 141 16.60 -36.32 11.39
N THR A 142 17.21 -36.97 12.38
CA THR A 142 18.47 -36.49 13.00
C THR A 142 19.75 -37.07 12.38
N HIS A 143 19.72 -37.71 11.21
CA HIS A 143 20.90 -38.40 10.64
C HIS A 143 21.42 -37.92 9.28
N MET A 144 21.10 -36.69 8.83
CA MET A 144 21.67 -36.16 7.57
C MET A 144 22.18 -34.70 7.61
N VAL A 145 22.56 -34.14 8.76
CA VAL A 145 23.24 -32.82 8.81
C VAL A 145 24.31 -32.79 9.89
N ASN A 146 25.40 -33.56 9.75
CA ASN A 146 26.71 -33.16 10.25
C ASN A 146 27.83 -34.06 9.69
N ASN A 147 28.33 -33.75 8.50
CA ASN A 147 29.73 -34.04 8.15
C ASN A 147 30.15 -33.24 6.92
N GLY A 148 30.97 -32.21 7.13
CA GLY A 148 31.61 -31.45 6.06
C GLY A 148 32.02 -30.05 6.50
N SER A 149 33.28 -29.93 6.97
CA SER A 149 34.08 -28.70 7.15
C SER A 149 34.47 -28.35 8.59
N ALA A 150 35.33 -29.19 9.18
CA ALA A 150 36.29 -28.77 10.19
C ALA A 150 37.48 -29.75 10.23
N ALA A 151 38.36 -29.67 9.24
CA ALA A 151 39.71 -30.22 9.37
C ALA A 151 40.67 -29.42 8.50
N GLN A 152 41.76 -28.98 9.14
CA GLN A 152 43.04 -28.52 8.58
C GLN A 152 43.14 -27.04 8.17
N PHE A 153 43.42 -26.19 9.17
CA PHE A 153 44.55 -25.26 9.10
C PHE A 153 44.97 -24.82 10.51
N SER A 154 45.93 -25.54 11.10
CA SER A 154 46.78 -25.06 12.18
C SER A 154 48.22 -25.22 11.73
N LEU A 155 49.00 -24.17 12.01
CA LEU A 155 50.35 -23.84 11.56
C LEU A 155 51.38 -24.98 11.69
N ASP A 156 52.32 -25.03 10.73
CA ASP A 156 53.75 -25.23 10.98
C ASP A 156 54.57 -24.68 9.78
N GLU A 157 55.65 -23.94 10.11
CA GLU A 157 56.68 -23.23 9.30
C GLU A 157 56.29 -22.03 8.40
#